data_AF-A0A3B8KV81-F1
#
_entry.id   AF-A0A3B8KV81-F1
#
_cell.length_a   1.000
_cell.length_b   1.000
_cell.length_c   1.000
_cell.angle_alpha   90.00
_cell.angle_beta   90.00
_cell.angle_gamma   90.00
#
_symmetry.space_group_name_H-M   'P 1'
#
loop_
_entity.id
_entity.type
_entity.pdbx_description
1 polymer ?
#
loop_
_entity_poly.entity_id
_entity_poly.type
_entity_poly.pdbx_seq_one_letter_code
_entity_poly.pdbx_strand_id
1 'polypeptide(L)'
;VADIRDRLAGIGQEQAVIQGYDSNGMIIRLRPVEDAEVNEIITVLREGYSGLEVLRLEKVGPVVGETLRRQAVIAVIIALAGILLYVTVRFRFRFAVSSVVALLHDAIVTVGVFSLTGREITLPFIAAILTIVGYSLNDSIVVLDRIRENWGGLRREGITALINRSINQ
;
A
#
# COMPACT_ATOMS: atom_id res chain seq x y z
N VAL A 1 -0.11 -10.28 -24.56
CA VAL A 1 0.83 -9.60 -23.62
C VAL A 1 2.24 -9.54 -24.17
N ALA A 2 2.86 -10.66 -24.57
CA ALA A 2 4.23 -10.66 -25.14
C ALA A 2 4.35 -9.77 -26.40
N ASP A 3 3.46 -9.94 -27.38
CA ASP A 3 3.44 -9.13 -28.61
C ASP A 3 3.22 -7.62 -28.36
N ILE A 4 2.39 -7.26 -27.38
CA ILE A 4 2.22 -5.84 -26.96
C ILE A 4 3.52 -5.30 -26.37
N ARG A 5 4.22 -6.08 -25.54
CA ARG A 5 5.49 -5.67 -24.94
C ARG A 5 6.56 -5.45 -26.00
N ASP A 6 6.67 -6.34 -26.98
CA ASP A 6 7.68 -6.24 -28.04
C ASP A 6 7.44 -5.00 -28.93
N ARG A 7 6.17 -4.68 -29.21
CA ARG A 7 5.78 -3.46 -29.94
C ARG A 7 6.07 -2.18 -29.15
N LEU A 8 5.78 -2.18 -27.84
CA LEU A 8 6.08 -1.05 -26.97
C LEU A 8 7.59 -0.86 -26.77
N ALA A 9 8.37 -1.94 -26.74
CA ALA A 9 9.83 -1.87 -26.70
C ALA A 9 10.41 -1.17 -27.95
N GLY A 10 9.82 -1.40 -29.14
CA GLY A 10 10.22 -0.73 -30.38
C GLY A 10 10.05 0.80 -30.38
N ILE A 11 9.24 1.35 -29.47
CA ILE A 11 8.98 2.79 -29.31
C ILE A 11 9.64 3.32 -28.01
N GLY A 12 10.65 2.61 -27.48
CA GLY A 12 11.37 3.03 -26.28
C GLY A 12 10.61 2.85 -24.96
N GLN A 13 9.48 2.14 -24.96
CA GLN A 13 8.65 1.82 -23.79
C GLN A 13 8.92 0.40 -23.26
N GLU A 14 10.20 0.01 -23.17
CA GLU A 14 10.64 -1.32 -22.72
C GLU A 14 10.17 -1.67 -21.29
N GLN A 15 9.98 -0.66 -20.45
CA GLN A 15 9.55 -0.81 -19.06
C GLN A 15 8.02 -0.73 -18.89
N ALA A 16 7.25 -0.81 -19.98
CA ALA A 16 5.80 -0.76 -19.90
C ALA A 16 5.25 -1.91 -19.04
N VAL A 17 4.45 -1.54 -18.03
CA VAL A 17 3.79 -2.49 -17.15
C VAL A 17 2.42 -2.78 -17.73
N ILE A 18 2.25 -4.01 -18.23
CA ILE A 18 1.00 -4.50 -18.82
C ILE A 18 0.30 -5.38 -17.80
N GLN A 19 -0.92 -5.04 -17.42
CA GLN A 19 -1.74 -5.77 -16.44
C GLN A 19 -3.13 -6.06 -17.03
N GLY A 20 -3.63 -7.28 -16.84
CA GLY A 20 -5.03 -7.59 -17.18
C GLY A 20 -5.98 -6.87 -16.23
N TYR A 21 -7.03 -6.25 -16.77
CA TYR A 21 -8.11 -5.61 -16.00
C TYR A 21 -9.31 -6.55 -15.84
N ASP A 22 -9.76 -7.13 -16.94
CA ASP A 22 -10.83 -8.14 -17.00
C ASP A 22 -10.56 -9.15 -18.12
N SER A 23 -11.55 -9.98 -18.49
CA SER A 23 -11.44 -11.00 -19.54
C SER A 23 -11.02 -10.44 -20.92
N ASN A 24 -11.30 -9.18 -21.21
CA ASN A 24 -11.01 -8.50 -22.49
C ASN A 24 -10.28 -7.15 -22.35
N GLY A 25 -10.14 -6.62 -21.13
CA GLY A 25 -9.55 -5.33 -20.83
C GLY A 25 -8.12 -5.45 -20.31
N MET A 26 -7.25 -4.54 -20.75
CA MET A 26 -5.87 -4.43 -20.27
C MET A 26 -5.55 -3.00 -19.85
N ILE A 27 -4.76 -2.86 -18.79
CA ILE A 27 -4.15 -1.61 -18.37
C ILE A 27 -2.69 -1.64 -18.82
N ILE A 28 -2.31 -0.64 -19.61
CA ILE A 28 -0.93 -0.42 -20.05
C ILE A 28 -0.43 0.85 -19.34
N ARG A 29 0.63 0.71 -18.54
CA ARG A 29 1.30 1.84 -17.91
C ARG A 29 2.63 2.09 -18.60
N LEU A 30 2.82 3.34 -19.01
CA LEU A 30 3.98 3.80 -19.77
C LEU A 30 4.80 4.75 -18.88
N ARG A 31 6.06 4.96 -19.25
CA ARG A 31 6.85 6.05 -18.65
C ARG A 31 6.26 7.41 -19.05
N PRO A 32 6.57 8.49 -18.31
CA PRO A 32 6.15 9.83 -18.72
C PRO A 32 6.58 10.11 -20.16
N VAL A 33 5.60 10.38 -21.02
CA VAL A 33 5.75 10.64 -22.46
C VAL A 33 5.08 11.96 -22.82
N GLU A 34 5.52 12.59 -23.90
CA GLU A 34 4.86 13.79 -24.42
C GLU A 34 3.51 13.46 -25.07
N ASP A 35 2.62 14.44 -25.18
CA ASP A 35 1.27 14.20 -25.73
C ASP A 35 1.29 13.76 -27.20
N ALA A 36 2.31 14.19 -27.96
CA ALA A 36 2.51 13.76 -29.33
C ALA A 36 2.82 12.25 -29.41
N GLU A 37 3.68 11.78 -28.51
CA GLU A 37 4.16 10.40 -28.44
C GLU A 37 3.05 9.43 -27.99
N VAL A 38 2.11 9.90 -27.16
CA VAL A 38 0.90 9.15 -26.77
C VAL A 38 0.05 8.77 -28.00
N ASN A 39 -0.16 9.71 -28.93
CA ASN A 39 -0.97 9.45 -30.13
C ASN A 39 -0.28 8.45 -31.08
N GLU A 40 1.05 8.52 -31.17
CA GLU A 40 1.85 7.56 -31.93
C GLU A 40 1.70 6.14 -31.36
N ILE A 41 1.80 6.00 -30.03
CA ILE A 41 1.64 4.71 -29.34
C ILE A 41 0.24 4.13 -29.58
N ILE A 42 -0.82 4.95 -29.48
CA ILE A 42 -2.19 4.50 -29.75
C ILE A 42 -2.35 4.02 -31.19
N THR A 43 -1.71 4.71 -32.14
CA THR A 43 -1.80 4.37 -33.57
C THR A 43 -1.14 3.00 -33.83
N VAL A 44 0.07 2.78 -33.32
CA VAL A 44 0.77 1.49 -33.46
C VAL A 44 0.00 0.35 -32.80
N LEU A 45 -0.64 0.60 -31.66
CA LEU A 45 -1.47 -0.42 -30.99
C LEU A 45 -2.74 -0.74 -31.80
N ARG A 46 -3.37 0.24 -32.44
CA ARG A 46 -4.55 0.02 -33.31
C ARG A 46 -4.21 -0.73 -34.59
N GLU A 47 -3.03 -0.52 -35.16
CA GLU A 47 -2.56 -1.27 -36.33
C GLU A 47 -2.35 -2.76 -36.01
N GLY A 48 -1.89 -3.08 -34.80
CA GLY A 48 -1.69 -4.46 -34.36
C GLY A 48 -2.97 -5.18 -33.90
N TYR A 49 -3.99 -4.44 -33.46
CA TYR A 49 -5.19 -4.99 -32.84
C TYR A 49 -6.46 -4.32 -33.39
N SER A 50 -7.08 -4.96 -34.40
CA SER A 50 -8.35 -4.52 -34.96
C SER A 50 -9.47 -4.62 -33.90
N GLY A 51 -10.08 -3.49 -33.55
CA GLY A 51 -11.11 -3.42 -32.51
C GLY A 51 -10.62 -2.93 -31.14
N LEU A 52 -9.38 -2.43 -31.05
CA LEU A 52 -8.85 -1.83 -29.81
C LEU A 52 -9.54 -0.49 -29.50
N GLU A 53 -10.30 -0.47 -28.40
CA GLU A 53 -10.92 0.73 -27.86
C GLU A 53 -10.13 1.23 -26.64
N VAL A 54 -9.71 2.50 -26.68
CA VAL A 54 -9.06 3.15 -25.53
C VAL A 54 -10.16 3.64 -24.60
N LEU A 55 -10.47 2.86 -23.56
CA LEU A 55 -11.53 3.19 -22.61
C LEU A 55 -11.19 4.41 -21.74
N ARG A 56 -9.91 4.54 -21.36
CA ARG A 56 -9.44 5.62 -20.48
C ARG A 56 -7.96 5.88 -20.70
N LEU A 57 -7.62 7.16 -20.82
CA LEU A 57 -6.24 7.63 -20.87
C LEU A 57 -6.01 8.60 -19.71
N GLU A 58 -5.03 8.29 -18.87
CA GLU A 58 -4.64 9.13 -17.75
C GLU A 58 -3.16 9.47 -17.83
N LYS A 59 -2.84 10.75 -17.72
CA LYS A 59 -1.46 11.23 -17.67
C LYS A 59 -1.25 12.01 -16.39
N VAL A 60 -0.31 11.54 -15.58
CA VAL A 60 0.14 12.24 -14.38
C VAL A 60 1.46 12.93 -14.70
N GLY A 61 1.47 14.27 -14.60
CA GLY A 61 2.69 15.05 -14.81
C GLY A 61 3.73 14.80 -13.70
N PRO A 62 5.03 14.83 -14.01
CA PRO A 62 6.10 14.49 -13.05
C PRO A 62 6.07 15.37 -11.79
N VAL A 63 5.77 16.68 -11.94
CA VAL A 63 5.65 17.63 -10.82
C VAL A 63 4.51 17.27 -9.86
N VAL A 64 3.36 16.89 -10.43
CA VAL A 64 2.18 16.48 -9.65
C VAL A 64 2.46 15.15 -8.97
N GLY A 65 3.06 14.20 -9.67
CA GLY A 65 3.46 12.90 -9.12
C GLY A 65 4.43 13.03 -7.94
N GLU A 66 5.45 13.88 -8.05
CA GLU A 66 6.40 14.13 -6.96
C GLU A 66 5.70 14.75 -5.73
N THR A 67 4.82 15.71 -5.97
CA THR A 67 4.04 16.37 -4.91
C THR A 67 3.16 15.36 -4.18
N LEU A 68 2.43 14.52 -4.92
CA LEU A 68 1.58 13.47 -4.39
C LEU A 68 2.39 12.46 -3.57
N ARG A 69 3.55 12.02 -4.08
CA ARG A 69 4.46 11.11 -3.38
C ARG A 69 4.92 11.70 -2.05
N ARG A 70 5.32 12.98 -2.04
CA ARG A 70 5.76 13.66 -0.83
C ARG A 70 4.62 13.80 0.19
N GLN A 71 3.44 14.22 -0.26
CA GLN A 71 2.26 14.34 0.60
C GLN A 71 1.86 12.99 1.21
N ALA A 72 1.87 11.93 0.41
CA ALA A 72 1.64 10.57 0.85
C ALA A 72 2.58 10.15 1.98
N VAL A 73 3.89 10.33 1.80
CA VAL A 73 4.90 9.97 2.81
C VAL A 73 4.68 10.77 4.10
N ILE A 74 4.43 12.08 3.98
CA ILE A 74 4.15 12.93 5.13
C ILE A 74 2.87 12.48 5.86
N ALA A 75 1.80 12.16 5.13
CA ALA A 75 0.53 11.70 5.70
C ALA A 75 0.71 10.40 6.51
N VAL A 76 1.48 9.43 5.98
CA VAL A 76 1.79 8.18 6.68
C VAL A 76 2.58 8.45 7.97
N ILE A 77 3.60 9.32 7.91
CA ILE A 77 4.39 9.67 9.10
C ILE A 77 3.52 10.35 10.17
N ILE A 78 2.67 11.30 9.78
CA ILE A 78 1.76 11.99 10.70
C ILE A 78 0.77 11.00 11.31
N ALA A 79 0.22 10.07 10.52
CA ALA A 79 -0.69 9.04 11.01
C ALA A 79 0.00 8.13 12.05
N LEU A 80 1.20 7.63 11.74
CA LEU A 80 1.99 6.81 12.67
C LEU A 80 2.35 7.55 13.96
N ALA A 81 2.71 8.83 13.86
CA ALA A 81 3.00 9.67 15.03
C ALA A 81 1.75 9.91 15.89
N GLY A 82 0.60 10.18 15.26
CA GLY A 82 -0.68 10.36 15.96
C GLY A 82 -1.12 9.09 16.68
N ILE A 83 -0.95 7.93 16.04
CA ILE A 83 -1.15 6.60 16.63
C ILE A 83 -0.24 6.41 17.84
N LEU A 84 1.06 6.67 17.69
CA LEU A 84 2.04 6.53 18.77
C LEU A 84 1.66 7.40 19.97
N LEU A 85 1.29 8.66 19.72
CA LEU A 85 0.86 9.59 20.76
C LEU A 85 -0.38 9.06 21.49
N TYR A 86 -1.39 8.63 20.73
CA TYR A 86 -2.62 8.08 21.29
C TYR A 86 -2.35 6.86 22.18
N VAL A 87 -1.59 5.87 21.68
CA VAL A 87 -1.28 4.65 22.43
C VAL A 87 -0.43 4.97 23.66
N THR A 88 0.51 5.91 23.55
CA THR A 88 1.36 6.34 24.68
C THR A 88 0.56 7.01 25.79
N VAL A 89 -0.46 7.81 25.46
CA VAL A 89 -1.33 8.44 26.46
C VAL A 89 -2.31 7.42 27.06
N ARG A 90 -2.83 6.49 26.24
CA ARG A 90 -3.86 5.51 26.65
C ARG A 90 -3.27 4.32 27.42
N PHE A 91 -2.03 3.92 27.14
CA PHE A 91 -1.38 2.71 27.66
C PHE A 91 -0.01 2.99 28.29
N ARG A 92 0.55 2.01 29.00
CA ARG A 92 1.93 2.12 29.53
C ARG A 92 2.93 2.15 28.37
N PHE A 93 3.96 2.99 28.47
CA PHE A 93 4.98 3.20 27.44
C PHE A 93 5.56 1.89 26.84
N ARG A 94 5.75 0.85 27.66
CA ARG A 94 6.24 -0.46 27.21
C ARG A 94 5.32 -1.15 26.20
N PHE A 95 4.00 -0.97 26.31
CA PHE A 95 3.02 -1.50 25.36
C PHE A 95 2.90 -0.63 24.10
N ALA A 96 3.12 0.68 24.23
CA ALA A 96 3.15 1.57 23.08
C ALA A 96 4.28 1.20 22.10
N VAL A 97 5.47 0.90 22.62
CA VAL A 97 6.61 0.49 21.79
C VAL A 97 6.34 -0.81 21.04
N SER A 98 5.75 -1.83 21.69
CA SER A 98 5.44 -3.11 21.03
C SER A 98 4.42 -2.94 19.90
N SER A 99 3.37 -2.14 20.12
CA SER A 99 2.37 -1.88 19.08
C SER A 99 2.96 -1.13 17.88
N VAL A 100 3.85 -0.18 18.12
CA VAL A 100 4.50 0.57 17.03
C VAL A 100 5.40 -0.30 16.19
N VAL A 101 6.16 -1.21 16.82
CA VAL A 101 7.00 -2.17 16.09
C VAL A 101 6.14 -3.12 15.24
N ALA A 102 5.02 -3.61 15.78
CA ALA A 102 4.08 -4.44 15.02
C ALA A 102 3.51 -3.69 13.81
N LEU A 103 3.08 -2.44 13.99
CA LEU A 103 2.53 -1.62 12.91
C LEU A 103 3.58 -1.28 11.84
N LEU A 104 4.82 -1.01 12.23
CA LEU A 104 5.92 -0.79 11.29
C LEU A 104 6.20 -2.06 10.49
N HIS A 105 6.20 -3.22 11.13
CA HIS A 105 6.34 -4.51 10.46
C HIS A 105 5.24 -4.72 9.42
N ASP A 106 3.98 -4.50 9.77
CA ASP A 106 2.85 -4.67 8.84
C ASP A 106 2.95 -3.74 7.64
N ALA A 107 3.32 -2.48 7.87
CA ALA A 107 3.53 -1.51 6.80
C ALA A 107 4.68 -1.90 5.87
N ILE A 108 5.83 -2.32 6.44
CA ILE A 108 7.01 -2.72 5.67
C ILE A 108 6.73 -3.98 4.85
N VAL A 109 6.10 -4.99 5.45
CA VAL A 109 5.76 -6.23 4.74
C VAL A 109 4.78 -5.94 3.61
N THR A 110 3.75 -5.14 3.86
CA THR A 110 2.76 -4.82 2.82
C THR A 110 3.39 -4.04 1.66
N VAL A 111 4.21 -3.02 1.95
CA VAL A 111 4.94 -2.28 0.90
C VAL A 111 5.95 -3.18 0.19
N GLY A 112 6.66 -4.04 0.92
CA GLY A 112 7.66 -4.97 0.37
C GLY A 112 7.05 -5.95 -0.62
N VAL A 113 5.91 -6.56 -0.30
CA VAL A 113 5.19 -7.46 -1.21
C VAL A 113 4.74 -6.72 -2.48
N PHE A 114 4.26 -5.48 -2.36
CA PHE A 114 3.88 -4.68 -3.53
C PHE A 114 5.10 -4.27 -4.39
N SER A 115 6.22 -3.96 -3.75
CA SER A 115 7.48 -3.70 -4.45
C SER A 115 7.98 -4.92 -5.22
N LEU A 116 7.85 -6.13 -4.66
CA LEU A 116 8.25 -7.37 -5.32
C LEU A 116 7.35 -7.75 -6.51
N THR A 117 6.06 -7.40 -6.43
CA THR A 117 5.09 -7.67 -7.50
C THR A 117 5.13 -6.64 -8.63
N GLY A 118 6.00 -5.63 -8.55
CA GLY A 118 6.12 -4.56 -9.54
C GLY A 118 4.84 -3.73 -9.69
N ARG A 119 4.00 -3.72 -8.64
CA ARG A 119 2.76 -2.94 -8.62
C ARG A 119 3.06 -1.52 -8.19
N GLU A 120 2.50 -0.57 -8.91
CA GLU A 120 2.72 0.85 -8.64
C GLU A 120 1.92 1.33 -7.42
N ILE A 121 2.51 2.26 -6.66
CA ILE A 121 1.90 2.87 -5.48
C ILE A 121 0.97 3.99 -5.97
N THR A 122 -0.31 3.68 -6.07
CA THR A 122 -1.36 4.65 -6.43
C THR A 122 -1.99 5.28 -5.18
N LEU A 123 -2.71 6.40 -5.32
CA LEU A 123 -3.46 6.97 -4.20
C LEU A 123 -4.45 5.98 -3.55
N PRO A 124 -5.27 5.21 -4.30
CA PRO A 124 -6.11 4.15 -3.72
C PRO A 124 -5.33 3.11 -2.94
N PHE A 125 -4.12 2.77 -3.40
CA PHE A 125 -3.25 1.85 -2.67
C PHE A 125 -2.85 2.44 -1.31
N ILE A 126 -2.49 3.73 -1.24
CA ILE A 126 -2.17 4.38 0.04
C ILE A 126 -3.38 4.40 0.97
N ALA A 127 -4.57 4.68 0.45
CA ALA A 127 -5.80 4.61 1.23
C ALA A 127 -6.02 3.20 1.81
N ALA A 128 -5.85 2.16 0.99
CA ALA A 128 -5.96 0.76 1.43
C ALA A 128 -4.93 0.41 2.52
N ILE A 129 -3.69 0.87 2.40
CA ILE A 129 -2.64 0.66 3.42
C ILE A 129 -3.06 1.31 4.74
N LEU A 130 -3.53 2.55 4.70
CA LEU A 130 -4.01 3.25 5.90
C LEU A 130 -5.18 2.49 6.56
N THR A 131 -6.07 1.90 5.77
CA THR A 131 -7.16 1.06 6.28
C THR A 131 -6.63 -0.21 6.97
N ILE A 132 -5.70 -0.93 6.34
CA ILE A 132 -5.09 -2.14 6.92
C ILE A 132 -4.39 -1.81 8.24
N VAL A 133 -3.60 -0.74 8.27
CA VAL A 133 -2.92 -0.25 9.47
C VAL A 133 -3.93 0.07 10.58
N GLY A 134 -5.04 0.73 10.25
CA GLY A 134 -6.11 1.03 11.21
C GLY A 134 -6.74 -0.23 11.81
N TYR A 135 -6.98 -1.26 10.98
CA TYR A 135 -7.54 -2.53 11.45
C TYR A 135 -6.57 -3.33 12.32
N SER A 136 -5.30 -3.47 11.90
CA SER A 136 -4.24 -4.12 12.67
C SER A 136 -4.01 -3.44 14.03
N LEU A 137 -4.05 -2.11 14.03
CA LEU A 137 -3.96 -1.32 15.25
C LEU A 137 -5.14 -1.57 16.18
N ASN A 138 -6.36 -1.62 15.64
CA ASN A 138 -7.56 -1.86 16.44
C ASN A 138 -7.47 -3.22 17.16
N ASP A 139 -7.01 -4.26 16.46
CA ASP A 139 -6.78 -5.58 17.06
C ASP A 139 -5.76 -5.52 18.21
N SER A 140 -4.63 -4.84 17.97
CA SER A 140 -3.60 -4.61 18.99
C SER A 140 -4.14 -3.89 20.24
N ILE A 141 -5.00 -2.87 20.06
CA ILE A 141 -5.61 -2.13 21.16
C ILE A 141 -6.49 -3.03 22.02
N VAL A 142 -7.33 -3.87 21.40
CA VAL A 142 -8.23 -4.77 22.11
C VAL A 142 -7.44 -5.75 22.97
N VAL A 143 -6.40 -6.36 22.42
CA VAL A 143 -5.51 -7.28 23.17
C VAL A 143 -4.81 -6.55 24.31
N LEU A 144 -4.28 -5.34 24.08
CA LEU A 144 -3.62 -4.55 25.13
C LEU A 144 -4.57 -4.13 26.25
N ASP A 145 -5.82 -3.80 25.91
CA ASP A 145 -6.83 -3.48 26.91
C ASP A 145 -7.20 -4.71 27.72
N ARG A 146 -7.30 -5.89 27.09
CA ARG A 146 -7.51 -7.17 27.79
C ARG A 146 -6.35 -7.55 28.71
N ILE A 147 -5.11 -7.28 28.29
CA ILE A 147 -3.93 -7.43 29.15
C ILE A 147 -4.04 -6.50 30.37
N ARG A 148 -4.46 -5.25 30.17
CA ARG A 148 -4.67 -4.28 31.25
C ARG A 148 -5.79 -4.67 32.19
N GLU A 149 -6.89 -5.21 31.68
CA GLU A 149 -8.02 -5.73 32.47
C GLU A 149 -7.56 -6.88 33.37
N ASN A 150 -6.79 -7.83 32.82
CA ASN A 150 -6.28 -8.99 33.54
C ASN A 150 -5.12 -8.68 34.50
N TRP A 151 -4.63 -7.43 34.55
CA TRP A 151 -3.43 -7.04 35.30
C TRP A 151 -3.48 -7.35 36.80
N GLY A 152 -4.69 -7.43 37.39
CA GLY A 152 -4.88 -7.83 38.79
C GLY A 152 -4.37 -9.25 39.11
N GLY A 153 -4.36 -10.15 38.13
CA GLY A 153 -3.85 -11.52 38.25
C GLY A 153 -2.32 -11.65 38.18
N LEU A 154 -1.61 -10.57 37.82
CA LEU A 154 -0.17 -10.61 37.51
C LEU A 154 0.68 -11.22 38.64
N ARG A 155 0.36 -10.90 39.90
CA ARG A 155 1.10 -11.40 41.07
C ARG A 155 0.89 -12.89 41.34
N ARG A 156 -0.23 -13.48 40.90
CA ARG A 156 -0.59 -14.88 41.16
C ARG A 156 -0.14 -15.82 40.04
N GLU A 157 -0.25 -15.37 38.79
CA GLU A 157 -0.14 -16.24 37.60
C GLU A 157 1.15 -15.97 36.80
N GLY A 158 1.80 -14.82 37.02
CA GLY A 158 2.96 -14.38 36.25
C GLY A 158 2.59 -13.75 34.90
N ILE A 159 3.54 -13.05 34.29
CA ILE A 159 3.28 -12.22 33.10
C ILE A 159 2.93 -13.04 31.86
N THR A 160 3.57 -14.19 31.67
CA THR A 160 3.37 -15.05 30.49
C THR A 160 1.99 -15.68 30.48
N ALA A 161 1.55 -16.23 31.62
CA ALA A 161 0.22 -16.83 31.74
C ALA A 161 -0.88 -15.78 31.58
N LEU A 162 -0.67 -14.58 32.13
CA LEU A 162 -1.59 -13.45 31.98
C LEU A 162 -1.74 -13.03 30.52
N ILE A 163 -0.63 -12.83 29.80
CA ILE A 163 -0.67 -12.45 28.37
C ILE A 163 -1.36 -13.55 27.56
N ASN A 164 -1.00 -14.81 27.78
CA ASN A 164 -1.62 -15.93 27.06
C ASN A 164 -3.13 -16.02 27.32
N ARG A 165 -3.58 -15.77 28.56
CA ARG A 165 -5.01 -15.72 28.89
C ARG A 165 -5.71 -14.55 28.21
N SER A 166 -5.07 -13.37 28.17
CA SER A 166 -5.63 -12.19 27.52
C SER A 166 -5.77 -12.34 26.00
N ILE A 167 -4.91 -13.12 25.35
CA ILE A 167 -4.99 -13.38 23.90
C ILE A 167 -6.07 -14.42 23.58
N ASN A 168 -6.26 -15.43 24.43
CA ASN A 168 -7.19 -16.54 24.19
C ASN A 168 -8.62 -16.31 24.74
N GLN A 169 -8.93 -15.10 25.22
CA GLN A 169 -10.26 -14.73 25.71
C GLN A 169 -11.12 -14.12 24.61
#